data_AF-A0A1I7NV68-F1
#
_entry.id   AF-A0A1I7NV68-F1
#
_cell.length_a   1.000
_cell.length_b   1.000
_cell.length_c   1.000
_cell.angle_alpha   90.00
_cell.angle_beta   90.00
_cell.angle_gamma   90.00
#
_symmetry.space_group_name_H-M   'P 1'
#
loop_
_entity.id
_entity.type
_entity.pdbx_description
1 polymer ?
#
loop_
_entity_poly.entity_id
_entity_poly.type
_entity_poly.pdbx_seq_one_letter_code
_entity_poly.pdbx_strand_id
1 'polypeptide(L)'
;MAKAFSTGAIASGKSYSSFMNYSPPVLSAGLVQHALLSGSTQLTILRIVDETGSASLGDIADGLGDHPDAAGAVLVMVDLGILVIDYVGVIDEHALVRRAPSDFDPTSSVSELGARCSGSGVGQSVQSVQASPDELPLPSGIDRMVTSPFAPAVYVATPEARRSLGKIGALARPGIYALIGERQVYIGASSSVGARVAGGQQPIADIKTIVVITDANNSLSDADVLAAERMFFSRVQATRAFSVMNELPMGAAVDAQRYSEIDAFLAQACLTLRHNGLLFAGGTARAVLAGPRNEAGRVGPLRLFNELPNGDRLELCFDDGLVALAARQHDNRWVLLQGSDVRIETAASANSSTRFQRSAWLHAGLLELAADGSSFVTTRDLIFRSGSGVAQFCVGSKGRTRDSWQPIDPDGGLDPNTAALIAA
;
A
#
# COMPACT_ATOMS: atom_id res chain seq x y z
N MET A 1 -34.28 -36.36 -41.81
CA MET A 1 -35.21 -35.35 -41.30
C MET A 1 -34.40 -34.14 -40.86
N ALA A 2 -34.52 -33.05 -41.60
CA ALA A 2 -33.93 -31.76 -41.26
C ALA A 2 -34.87 -30.99 -40.34
N LYS A 3 -34.33 -30.35 -39.29
CA LYS A 3 -34.89 -29.11 -38.73
C LYS A 3 -33.74 -28.17 -38.43
N ALA A 4 -33.88 -26.96 -38.94
CA ALA A 4 -32.93 -25.87 -38.90
C ALA A 4 -33.50 -24.70 -38.08
N PHE A 5 -32.58 -23.87 -37.61
CA PHE A 5 -32.67 -22.49 -37.12
C PHE A 5 -33.39 -22.18 -35.79
N SER A 6 -32.60 -21.65 -34.85
CA SER A 6 -32.86 -20.31 -34.31
C SER A 6 -31.53 -19.62 -33.98
N THR A 7 -31.24 -18.57 -34.74
CA THR A 7 -30.20 -17.57 -34.54
C THR A 7 -30.79 -16.39 -33.76
N GLY A 8 -30.09 -15.91 -32.74
CA GLY A 8 -30.27 -14.53 -32.26
C GLY A 8 -30.32 -14.38 -30.74
N ALA A 9 -29.14 -14.26 -30.12
CA ALA A 9 -28.95 -13.45 -28.91
C ALA A 9 -27.44 -13.17 -28.75
N ILE A 10 -26.95 -12.14 -29.44
CA ILE A 10 -25.68 -11.49 -29.09
C ILE A 10 -26.00 -10.62 -27.87
N ALA A 11 -25.81 -11.17 -26.67
CA ALA A 11 -25.74 -10.35 -25.47
C ALA A 11 -24.30 -9.83 -25.36
N SER A 12 -24.08 -8.62 -25.88
CA SER A 12 -22.90 -7.81 -25.57
C SER A 12 -23.01 -7.33 -24.12
N GLY A 13 -22.82 -8.23 -23.17
CA GLY A 13 -22.64 -7.91 -21.76
C GLY A 13 -21.23 -7.43 -21.51
N LYS A 14 -20.90 -6.22 -22.01
CA LYS A 14 -19.78 -5.47 -21.45
C LYS A 14 -20.22 -5.06 -20.05
N SER A 15 -19.67 -5.70 -19.01
CA SER A 15 -19.77 -5.16 -17.66
C SER A 15 -19.24 -3.74 -17.69
N TYR A 16 -20.11 -2.76 -17.46
CA TYR A 16 -19.71 -1.41 -17.14
C TYR A 16 -19.04 -1.45 -15.77
N SER A 17 -17.74 -1.76 -15.78
CA SER A 17 -16.83 -1.35 -14.71
C SER A 17 -16.89 0.18 -14.66
N SER A 18 -17.62 0.73 -13.69
CA SER A 18 -17.68 2.18 -13.42
C SER A 18 -16.45 2.67 -12.66
N PHE A 19 -15.30 1.99 -12.79
CA PHE A 19 -14.02 2.64 -12.52
C PHE A 19 -13.73 3.57 -13.70
N MET A 20 -14.25 4.79 -13.61
CA MET A 20 -13.88 5.85 -14.52
C MET A 20 -12.36 6.05 -14.42
N ASN A 21 -11.61 5.65 -15.44
CA ASN A 21 -10.18 5.89 -15.58
C ASN A 21 -9.92 7.37 -15.90
N TYR A 22 -10.31 8.27 -15.00
CA TYR A 22 -9.94 9.67 -15.14
C TYR A 22 -8.49 9.85 -14.69
N SER A 23 -7.76 10.68 -15.42
CA SER A 23 -6.48 11.16 -14.93
C SER A 23 -6.72 11.96 -13.65
N PRO A 24 -5.83 11.86 -12.65
CA PRO A 24 -5.98 12.64 -11.42
C PRO A 24 -6.14 14.12 -11.77
N PRO A 25 -7.09 14.84 -11.14
CA PRO A 25 -7.34 16.24 -11.49
C PRO A 25 -6.11 17.10 -11.19
N VAL A 26 -5.78 18.01 -12.10
CA VAL A 26 -4.65 18.93 -11.95
C VAL A 26 -5.16 20.36 -12.06
N LEU A 27 -4.78 21.22 -11.11
CA LEU A 27 -5.03 22.65 -11.20
C LEU A 27 -3.91 23.30 -12.02
N SER A 28 -4.25 23.90 -13.16
CA SER A 28 -3.29 24.59 -14.05
C SER A 28 -3.81 25.97 -14.40
N ALA A 29 -3.05 27.01 -14.01
CA ALA A 29 -3.44 28.42 -14.23
C ALA A 29 -4.86 28.77 -13.73
N GLY A 30 -5.27 28.18 -12.60
CA GLY A 30 -6.60 28.41 -12.01
C GLY A 30 -7.74 27.61 -12.64
N LEU A 31 -7.46 26.78 -13.65
CA LEU A 31 -8.44 25.89 -14.29
C LEU A 31 -8.17 24.43 -13.93
N VAL A 32 -9.23 23.69 -13.64
CA VAL A 32 -9.17 22.27 -13.36
C VAL A 32 -9.08 21.50 -14.67
N GLN A 33 -8.03 20.70 -14.82
CA GLN A 33 -7.87 19.76 -15.92
C GLN A 33 -8.43 18.40 -15.51
N HIS A 34 -9.68 18.13 -15.88
CA HIS A 34 -10.34 16.85 -15.64
C HIS A 34 -11.41 16.58 -16.70
N ALA A 35 -11.69 15.31 -17.02
CA ALA A 35 -12.64 14.96 -18.08
C ALA A 35 -14.08 15.43 -17.81
N LEU A 36 -14.45 15.56 -16.54
CA LEU A 36 -15.75 16.07 -16.10
C LEU A 36 -15.81 17.60 -15.93
N LEU A 37 -14.69 18.31 -16.11
CA LEU A 37 -14.63 19.76 -15.88
C LEU A 37 -14.02 20.46 -17.08
N SER A 38 -14.90 21.04 -17.90
CA SER A 38 -14.50 22.08 -18.84
C SER A 38 -14.32 23.41 -18.10
N GLY A 39 -13.57 24.35 -18.67
CA GLY A 39 -13.44 25.69 -18.10
C GLY A 39 -14.79 26.41 -17.94
N SER A 40 -15.72 26.21 -18.88
CA SER A 40 -17.10 26.72 -18.78
C SER A 40 -17.88 26.06 -17.65
N THR A 41 -17.77 24.73 -17.47
CA THR A 41 -18.41 24.01 -16.36
C THR A 41 -17.92 24.56 -15.03
N GLN A 42 -16.61 24.71 -14.86
CA GLN A 42 -16.01 25.27 -13.65
C GLN A 42 -16.55 26.68 -13.37
N LEU A 43 -16.56 27.57 -14.37
CA LEU A 43 -17.07 28.93 -14.21
C LEU A 43 -18.56 28.96 -13.84
N THR A 44 -19.38 28.09 -14.43
CA THR A 44 -20.81 28.00 -14.10
C THR A 44 -21.02 27.54 -12.66
N ILE A 45 -20.33 26.48 -12.21
CA ILE A 45 -20.40 26.00 -10.82
C ILE A 45 -20.03 27.13 -9.86
N LEU A 46 -18.89 27.77 -10.11
CA LEU A 46 -18.39 28.84 -9.26
C LEU A 46 -19.33 30.04 -9.23
N ARG A 47 -19.92 30.41 -10.37
CA ARG A 47 -20.90 31.48 -10.46
C ARG A 47 -22.15 31.18 -9.63
N ILE A 48 -22.70 29.97 -9.73
CA ILE A 48 -23.88 29.56 -8.95
C ILE A 48 -23.59 29.68 -7.45
N VAL A 49 -22.44 29.17 -7.01
CA VAL A 49 -22.01 29.24 -5.60
C VAL A 49 -21.76 30.67 -5.15
N ASP A 50 -21.15 31.52 -5.98
CA ASP A 50 -20.81 32.90 -5.64
C ASP A 50 -22.06 33.81 -5.59
N GLU A 51 -23.05 33.56 -6.44
CA GLU A 51 -24.31 34.33 -6.46
C GLU A 51 -25.15 34.11 -5.20
N THR A 52 -25.11 32.92 -4.60
CA THR A 52 -25.89 32.58 -3.40
C THR A 52 -25.05 32.53 -2.11
N GLY A 53 -23.73 32.56 -2.21
CA GLY A 53 -22.79 32.30 -1.11
C GLY A 53 -22.61 30.82 -0.77
N SER A 54 -23.66 30.02 -0.96
CA SER A 54 -23.65 28.55 -0.97
C SER A 54 -24.83 28.02 -1.78
N ALA A 55 -24.67 26.91 -2.50
CA ALA A 55 -25.73 26.31 -3.31
C ALA A 55 -25.89 24.82 -2.99
N SER A 56 -27.09 24.27 -3.09
CA SER A 56 -27.25 22.83 -2.96
C SER A 56 -26.65 22.10 -4.17
N LEU A 57 -26.24 20.84 -4.00
CA LEU A 57 -25.72 20.03 -5.09
C LEU A 57 -26.77 19.85 -6.21
N GLY A 58 -28.06 19.78 -5.84
CA GLY A 58 -29.19 19.78 -6.77
C GLY A 58 -29.28 21.05 -7.60
N ASP A 59 -29.19 22.24 -6.97
CA ASP A 59 -29.24 23.52 -7.68
C ASP A 59 -28.07 23.66 -8.68
N ILE A 60 -26.89 23.18 -8.30
CA ILE A 60 -25.72 23.17 -9.19
C ILE A 60 -25.94 22.20 -10.36
N ALA A 61 -26.49 21.01 -10.10
CA ALA A 61 -26.80 20.03 -11.15
C ALA A 61 -27.82 20.58 -12.16
N ASP A 62 -28.90 21.20 -11.67
CA ASP A 62 -29.91 21.85 -12.51
C ASP A 62 -29.30 23.00 -13.32
N GLY A 63 -28.44 23.82 -12.70
CA GLY A 63 -27.76 24.93 -13.37
C GLY A 63 -26.74 24.50 -14.44
N LEU A 64 -26.25 23.25 -14.38
CA LEU A 64 -25.35 22.67 -15.38
C LEU A 64 -26.09 22.00 -16.54
N GLY A 65 -27.41 21.82 -16.46
CA GLY A 65 -28.24 21.24 -17.52
C GLY A 65 -27.85 19.80 -17.86
N ASP A 66 -27.60 19.52 -19.14
CA ASP A 66 -27.30 18.17 -19.66
C ASP A 66 -25.88 17.67 -19.33
N HIS A 67 -25.26 18.14 -18.23
CA HIS A 67 -23.94 17.69 -17.85
C HIS A 67 -23.96 16.20 -17.48
N PRO A 68 -23.05 15.36 -18.04
CA PRO A 68 -23.14 13.91 -17.88
C PRO A 68 -22.92 13.41 -16.45
N ASP A 69 -22.26 14.21 -15.62
CA ASP A 69 -22.01 13.92 -14.20
C ASP A 69 -21.72 15.22 -13.43
N ALA A 70 -22.78 15.97 -13.10
CA ALA A 70 -22.65 17.24 -12.37
C ALA A 70 -22.07 17.06 -10.96
N ALA A 71 -22.49 16.01 -10.25
CA ALA A 71 -21.99 15.70 -8.92
C ALA A 71 -20.49 15.36 -8.94
N GLY A 72 -20.05 14.52 -9.87
CA GLY A 72 -18.64 14.21 -10.06
C GLY A 72 -17.78 15.45 -10.38
N ALA A 73 -18.30 16.39 -11.17
CA ALA A 73 -17.63 17.66 -11.45
C ALA A 73 -17.42 18.50 -10.17
N VAL A 74 -18.43 18.58 -9.30
CA VAL A 74 -18.32 19.27 -8.00
C VAL A 74 -17.33 18.57 -7.08
N LEU A 75 -17.40 17.24 -6.97
CA LEU A 75 -16.48 16.46 -6.12
C LEU A 75 -15.02 16.63 -6.55
N VAL A 76 -14.74 16.70 -7.84
CA VAL A 76 -13.39 16.99 -8.34
C VAL A 76 -12.89 18.37 -7.89
N MET A 77 -13.77 19.38 -7.82
CA MET A 77 -13.42 20.70 -7.31
C MET A 77 -13.24 20.72 -5.78
N VAL A 78 -13.97 19.87 -5.05
CA VAL A 78 -13.78 19.64 -3.61
C VAL A 78 -12.44 18.96 -3.33
N ASP A 79 -12.08 17.93 -4.10
CA ASP A 79 -10.81 17.21 -3.99
C ASP A 79 -9.59 18.12 -4.19
N LEU A 80 -9.75 19.17 -5.01
CA LEU A 80 -8.71 20.19 -5.25
C LEU A 80 -8.75 21.35 -4.23
N GLY A 81 -9.65 21.31 -3.24
CA GLY A 81 -9.78 22.37 -2.23
C GLY A 81 -10.32 23.69 -2.78
N ILE A 82 -11.02 23.68 -3.92
CA ILE A 82 -11.64 24.88 -4.50
C ILE A 82 -13.02 25.13 -3.87
N LEU A 83 -13.73 24.05 -3.56
CA LEU A 83 -15.04 24.03 -2.92
C LEU A 83 -14.99 23.20 -1.64
N VAL A 84 -15.93 23.46 -0.74
CA VAL A 84 -16.22 22.63 0.44
C VAL A 84 -17.67 22.16 0.33
N ILE A 85 -17.93 20.91 0.73
CA ILE A 85 -19.26 20.32 0.75
C ILE A 85 -19.64 19.95 2.19
N ASP A 86 -20.76 20.49 2.66
CA ASP A 86 -21.35 20.19 3.96
C ASP A 86 -22.54 19.24 3.74
N TYR A 87 -22.51 18.05 4.35
CA TYR A 87 -23.55 17.03 4.18
C TYR A 87 -23.81 16.27 5.50
N VAL A 88 -24.99 15.62 5.59
CA VAL A 88 -25.37 14.80 6.75
C VAL A 88 -25.56 13.36 6.31
N GLY A 89 -24.60 12.50 6.64
CA GLY A 89 -24.64 11.08 6.30
C GLY A 89 -24.10 10.81 4.89
N VAL A 90 -24.94 10.94 3.86
CA VAL A 90 -24.57 10.70 2.45
C VAL A 90 -24.55 12.01 1.67
N ILE A 91 -23.76 12.07 0.60
CA ILE A 91 -23.77 13.20 -0.34
C ILE A 91 -24.96 13.00 -1.28
N ASP A 92 -25.98 13.82 -1.12
CA ASP A 92 -27.20 13.83 -1.94
C ASP A 92 -27.45 15.23 -2.53
N GLU A 93 -28.61 15.43 -3.16
CA GLU A 93 -29.00 16.70 -3.78
C GLU A 93 -29.09 17.87 -2.78
N HIS A 94 -29.21 17.60 -1.48
CA HIS A 94 -29.32 18.61 -0.43
C HIS A 94 -27.97 18.99 0.19
N ALA A 95 -26.89 18.32 -0.19
CA ALA A 95 -25.55 18.68 0.25
C ALA A 95 -25.22 20.12 -0.15
N LEU A 96 -24.75 20.93 0.80
CA LEU A 96 -24.46 22.35 0.57
C LEU A 96 -23.03 22.55 0.13
N VAL A 97 -22.85 23.23 -1.00
CA VAL A 97 -21.56 23.50 -1.63
C VAL A 97 -21.24 24.98 -1.51
N ARG A 98 -20.04 25.30 -1.03
CA ARG A 98 -19.54 26.68 -0.87
C ARG A 98 -18.08 26.82 -1.27
N ARG A 99 -17.62 28.06 -1.47
CA ARG A 99 -16.20 28.36 -1.69
C ARG A 99 -15.35 27.87 -0.51
N ALA A 100 -14.22 27.25 -0.81
CA ALA A 100 -13.20 27.02 0.21
C ALA A 100 -12.68 28.37 0.74
N PRO A 101 -12.38 28.49 2.05
CA PRO A 101 -11.79 29.70 2.61
C PRO A 101 -10.48 30.06 1.89
N SER A 102 -10.22 31.35 1.66
CA SER A 102 -8.99 31.83 0.98
C SER A 102 -7.69 31.47 1.71
N ASP A 103 -7.78 31.11 2.98
CA ASP A 103 -6.65 30.69 3.81
C ASP A 103 -6.36 29.18 3.69
N PHE A 104 -7.18 28.45 2.93
CA PHE A 104 -6.97 27.04 2.66
C PHE A 104 -5.90 26.89 1.58
N ASP A 105 -4.65 26.68 1.99
CA ASP A 105 -3.61 26.20 1.09
C ASP A 105 -3.90 24.71 0.80
N PRO A 106 -4.30 24.34 -0.43
CA PRO A 106 -4.63 22.95 -0.78
C PRO A 106 -3.45 21.99 -0.66
N THR A 107 -2.25 22.49 -0.35
CA THR A 107 -1.06 21.68 -0.08
C THR A 107 -0.84 21.39 1.41
N SER A 108 -1.62 22.00 2.32
CA SER A 108 -1.34 22.01 3.77
C SER A 108 -2.22 21.10 4.64
N SER A 109 -3.31 20.53 4.11
CA SER A 109 -4.40 19.95 4.93
C SER A 109 -4.52 18.41 4.86
N VAL A 110 -3.54 17.70 5.45
CA VAL A 110 -3.65 16.26 5.75
C VAL A 110 -3.71 15.96 7.26
N SER A 111 -3.81 16.97 8.14
CA SER A 111 -3.49 16.76 9.57
C SER A 111 -4.58 16.98 10.63
N GLU A 112 -5.86 17.25 10.31
CA GLU A 112 -6.84 17.65 11.36
C GLU A 112 -8.21 16.97 11.32
N LEU A 113 -8.28 15.66 11.10
CA LEU A 113 -9.48 14.85 11.40
C LEU A 113 -9.07 13.58 12.17
N GLY A 114 -8.76 13.73 13.46
CA GLY A 114 -8.30 12.61 14.28
C GLY A 114 -8.21 12.88 15.78
N ALA A 115 -9.08 13.71 16.35
CA ALA A 115 -9.11 13.96 17.79
C ALA A 115 -10.49 13.66 18.36
N ARG A 116 -10.73 12.38 18.72
CA ARG A 116 -11.64 11.92 19.78
C ARG A 116 -11.61 10.39 19.86
N CYS A 117 -10.90 9.86 20.86
CA CYS A 117 -11.26 8.69 21.68
C CYS A 117 -10.05 8.28 22.54
N SER A 118 -10.04 8.75 23.79
CA SER A 118 -9.12 8.27 24.82
C SER A 118 -9.70 7.01 25.47
N GLY A 119 -8.95 5.92 25.43
CA GLY A 119 -9.23 4.69 26.17
C GLY A 119 -7.93 4.07 26.66
N SER A 120 -7.75 4.03 27.97
CA SER A 120 -6.62 3.43 28.70
C SER A 120 -6.36 1.98 28.31
N GLY A 121 -5.08 1.57 28.28
CA GLY A 121 -4.74 0.15 28.49
C GLY A 121 -3.34 -0.30 28.11
N VAL A 122 -2.54 -0.55 29.15
CA VAL A 122 -1.47 -1.58 29.26
C VAL A 122 -0.13 -1.30 28.56
N GLY A 123 0.85 -0.93 29.39
CA GLY A 123 2.24 -0.69 28.98
C GLY A 123 3.02 -1.96 28.70
N GLN A 124 3.82 -1.91 27.63
CA GLN A 124 5.01 -2.74 27.45
C GLN A 124 6.26 -1.85 27.60
N SER A 125 7.20 -2.36 28.40
CA SER A 125 8.48 -1.73 28.71
C SER A 125 9.36 -1.66 27.46
N VAL A 126 9.47 -0.48 26.86
CA VAL A 126 10.46 -0.18 25.82
C VAL A 126 11.75 0.26 26.52
N GLN A 127 12.85 -0.44 26.24
CA GLN A 127 14.18 -0.06 26.71
C GLN A 127 14.53 1.33 26.17
N SER A 128 14.75 2.29 27.07
CA SER A 128 15.05 3.67 26.72
C SER A 128 16.39 3.76 25.99
N VAL A 129 16.36 4.29 24.78
CA VAL A 129 17.56 4.81 24.11
C VAL A 129 18.15 5.89 25.01
N GLN A 130 19.41 5.73 25.43
CA GLN A 130 20.10 6.68 26.29
C GLN A 130 20.09 8.08 25.66
N ALA A 131 19.48 9.03 26.35
CA ALA A 131 19.50 10.44 25.98
C ALA A 131 20.95 10.92 25.83
N SER A 132 21.19 11.72 24.80
CA SER A 132 22.50 12.37 24.63
C SER A 132 22.77 13.27 25.84
N PRO A 133 24.01 13.30 26.37
CA PRO A 133 24.33 13.95 27.64
C PRO A 133 24.17 15.48 27.68
N ASP A 134 23.74 16.12 26.59
CA ASP A 134 23.61 17.58 26.44
C ASP A 134 22.16 18.08 26.32
N GLU A 135 21.14 17.24 26.53
CA GLU A 135 19.75 17.69 26.41
C GLU A 135 19.25 18.35 27.69
N LEU A 136 18.94 19.65 27.57
CA LEU A 136 18.28 20.43 28.60
C LEU A 136 16.93 19.78 28.98
N PRO A 137 16.57 19.74 30.28
CA PRO A 137 15.29 19.21 30.71
C PRO A 137 14.15 19.99 30.06
N LEU A 138 13.18 19.27 29.48
CA LEU A 138 11.99 19.87 28.87
C LEU A 138 11.11 20.52 29.96
N PRO A 139 10.44 21.65 29.66
CA PRO A 139 9.46 22.25 30.57
C PRO A 139 8.36 21.26 30.98
N SER A 140 7.82 21.42 32.19
CA SER A 140 6.71 20.58 32.68
C SER A 140 5.52 20.63 31.72
N GLY A 141 5.02 19.46 31.32
CA GLY A 141 3.90 19.32 30.38
C GLY A 141 4.31 19.26 28.90
N ILE A 142 5.61 19.24 28.58
CA ILE A 142 6.11 18.99 27.22
C ILE A 142 6.79 17.62 27.19
N ASP A 143 6.19 16.70 26.45
CA ASP A 143 6.77 15.39 26.17
C ASP A 143 7.42 15.37 24.80
N ARG A 144 8.66 14.90 24.73
CA ARG A 144 9.30 14.60 23.45
C ARG A 144 8.95 13.19 23.03
N MET A 145 8.31 13.07 21.88
CA MET A 145 8.07 11.78 21.25
C MET A 145 9.34 11.34 20.51
N VAL A 146 9.77 10.10 20.78
CA VAL A 146 10.86 9.48 20.06
C VAL A 146 10.35 9.08 18.68
N THR A 147 10.98 9.60 17.63
CA THR A 147 10.70 9.20 16.24
C THR A 147 11.44 7.92 15.87
N SER A 148 11.26 7.42 14.64
CA SER A 148 12.04 6.29 14.12
C SER A 148 13.54 6.46 14.39
N PRO A 149 14.25 5.40 14.82
CA PRO A 149 15.68 5.48 15.09
C PRO A 149 16.54 5.62 13.83
N PHE A 150 15.95 5.45 12.64
CA PHE A 150 16.68 5.44 11.38
C PHE A 150 16.70 6.80 10.70
N ALA A 151 17.86 7.14 10.13
CA ALA A 151 18.04 8.33 9.30
C ALA A 151 18.76 7.94 8.00
N PRO A 152 18.09 7.99 6.82
CA PRO A 152 18.71 7.56 5.58
C PRO A 152 19.85 8.46 5.14
N ALA A 153 21.01 7.86 4.91
CA ALA A 153 22.14 8.45 4.20
C ALA A 153 22.25 7.79 2.81
N VAL A 154 22.06 8.60 1.77
CA VAL A 154 22.06 8.16 0.37
C VAL A 154 23.34 8.63 -0.31
N TYR A 155 24.11 7.68 -0.85
CA TYR A 155 25.35 7.93 -1.58
C TYR A 155 25.15 7.52 -3.04
N VAL A 156 25.61 8.37 -3.95
CA VAL A 156 25.50 8.16 -5.39
C VAL A 156 26.90 8.20 -5.99
N ALA A 157 27.21 7.23 -6.84
CA ALA A 157 28.51 7.13 -7.49
C ALA A 157 28.38 6.68 -8.94
N THR A 158 29.35 7.09 -9.75
CA THR A 158 29.54 6.54 -11.08
C THR A 158 30.28 5.18 -11.00
N PRO A 159 30.27 4.37 -12.07
CA PRO A 159 30.99 3.10 -12.12
C PRO A 159 32.50 3.25 -11.85
N GLU A 160 33.12 4.35 -12.27
CA GLU A 160 34.54 4.64 -12.10
C GLU A 160 34.88 4.87 -10.62
N ALA A 161 33.96 5.51 -9.87
CA ALA A 161 34.09 5.76 -8.44
C ALA A 161 33.74 4.54 -7.57
N ARG A 162 33.30 3.42 -8.17
CA ARG A 162 32.82 2.23 -7.45
C ARG A 162 33.79 1.71 -6.39
N ARG A 163 35.09 1.62 -6.71
CA ARG A 163 36.10 1.13 -5.75
C ARG A 163 36.28 2.07 -4.56
N SER A 164 36.03 3.36 -4.74
CA SER A 164 36.15 4.37 -3.68
C SER A 164 35.04 4.26 -2.64
N LEU A 165 33.87 3.71 -3.00
CA LEU A 165 32.78 3.45 -2.03
C LEU A 165 33.23 2.54 -0.88
N GLY A 166 34.12 1.58 -1.15
CA GLY A 166 34.68 0.69 -0.11
C GLY A 166 35.61 1.38 0.88
N LYS A 167 36.04 2.61 0.60
CA LYS A 167 36.90 3.42 1.47
C LYS A 167 36.11 4.40 2.35
N ILE A 168 34.82 4.56 2.11
CA ILE A 168 33.97 5.47 2.88
C ILE A 168 33.58 4.78 4.18
N GLY A 169 34.10 5.27 5.32
CA GLY A 169 33.81 4.67 6.64
C GLY A 169 32.32 4.64 6.99
N ALA A 170 31.54 5.61 6.52
CA ALA A 170 30.09 5.62 6.68
C ALA A 170 29.36 4.49 5.93
N LEU A 171 30.03 3.81 4.98
CA LEU A 171 29.49 2.66 4.23
C LEU A 171 30.01 1.31 4.75
N ALA A 172 30.89 1.31 5.75
CA ALA A 172 31.39 0.09 6.40
C ALA A 172 30.38 -0.44 7.44
N ARG A 173 29.11 -0.51 7.05
CA ARG A 173 27.97 -0.86 7.90
C ARG A 173 26.82 -1.48 7.09
N PRO A 174 25.77 -2.01 7.76
CA PRO A 174 24.63 -2.60 7.08
C PRO A 174 23.88 -1.59 6.21
N GLY A 175 23.54 -2.00 4.99
CA GLY A 175 22.78 -1.15 4.07
C GLY A 175 22.38 -1.87 2.79
N ILE A 176 21.59 -1.18 1.97
CA ILE A 176 21.14 -1.66 0.67
C ILE A 176 21.79 -0.86 -0.47
N TYR A 177 21.84 -1.43 -1.65
CA TYR A 177 22.39 -0.79 -2.84
C TYR A 177 21.56 -1.11 -4.08
N ALA A 178 21.62 -0.19 -5.05
CA ALA A 178 21.12 -0.38 -6.40
C ALA A 178 22.24 -0.14 -7.42
N LEU A 179 22.42 -1.08 -8.32
CA LEU A 179 23.22 -0.90 -9.54
C LEU A 179 22.23 -0.58 -10.65
N ILE A 180 22.29 0.63 -11.19
CA ILE A 180 21.32 1.16 -12.15
C ILE A 180 22.01 1.26 -13.51
N GLY A 181 21.52 0.49 -14.48
CA GLY A 181 21.89 0.59 -15.89
C GLY A 181 20.93 1.48 -16.68
N GLU A 182 20.86 1.31 -18.00
CA GLU A 182 19.98 2.12 -18.84
C GLU A 182 18.51 1.69 -18.71
N ARG A 183 18.27 0.38 -18.67
CA ARG A 183 16.92 -0.21 -18.59
C ARG A 183 16.76 -1.24 -17.49
N GLN A 184 17.84 -1.54 -16.79
CA GLN A 184 17.89 -2.60 -15.80
C GLN A 184 18.44 -2.10 -14.47
N VAL A 185 17.98 -2.73 -13.40
CA VAL A 185 18.44 -2.42 -12.05
C VAL A 185 18.65 -3.71 -11.28
N TYR A 186 19.74 -3.78 -10.54
CA TYR A 186 19.99 -4.84 -9.58
C TYR A 186 19.96 -4.26 -8.18
N ILE A 187 19.22 -4.89 -7.28
CA ILE A 187 19.05 -4.45 -5.89
C ILE A 187 19.68 -5.49 -4.97
N GLY A 188 20.46 -5.04 -4.01
CA GLY A 188 21.16 -5.92 -3.08
C GLY A 188 21.25 -5.37 -1.66
N ALA A 189 21.46 -6.28 -0.71
CA ALA A 189 21.79 -6.02 0.70
C ALA A 189 23.22 -6.44 1.06
N SER A 190 23.76 -5.86 2.15
CA SER A 190 24.98 -6.33 2.80
C SER A 190 25.09 -5.81 4.23
N SER A 191 25.73 -6.57 5.13
CA SER A 191 26.16 -6.12 6.46
C SER A 191 27.34 -5.12 6.41
N SER A 192 28.03 -5.05 5.26
CA SER A 192 28.99 -4.01 4.91
C SER A 192 28.78 -3.60 3.46
N VAL A 193 27.96 -2.58 3.24
CA VAL A 193 27.48 -2.23 1.90
C VAL A 193 28.57 -1.63 1.02
N GLY A 194 29.45 -0.81 1.57
CA GLY A 194 30.58 -0.21 0.84
C GLY A 194 31.55 -1.27 0.30
N ALA A 195 31.92 -2.24 1.15
CA ALA A 195 32.80 -3.33 0.75
C ALA A 195 32.14 -4.22 -0.32
N ARG A 196 30.85 -4.56 -0.15
CA ARG A 196 30.09 -5.37 -1.11
C ARG A 196 30.01 -4.69 -2.47
N VAL A 197 29.69 -3.40 -2.50
CA VAL A 197 29.60 -2.66 -3.75
C VAL A 197 30.97 -2.48 -4.39
N ALA A 198 32.03 -2.23 -3.63
CA ALA A 198 33.38 -2.03 -4.19
C ALA A 198 34.00 -3.30 -4.77
N GLY A 199 33.82 -4.46 -4.12
CA GLY A 199 34.48 -5.72 -4.47
C GLY A 199 33.58 -6.82 -5.05
N GLY A 200 32.25 -6.66 -4.99
CA GLY A 200 31.30 -7.69 -5.42
C GLY A 200 31.25 -7.88 -6.93
N GLN A 201 30.71 -9.03 -7.35
CA GLN A 201 30.39 -9.30 -8.75
C GLN A 201 29.43 -8.24 -9.31
N GLN A 202 29.53 -7.98 -10.62
CA GLN A 202 28.62 -7.11 -11.36
C GLN A 202 27.57 -7.98 -12.06
N PRO A 203 26.35 -8.09 -11.54
CA PRO A 203 25.30 -8.90 -12.14
C PRO A 203 24.69 -8.26 -13.40
N ILE A 204 24.99 -6.98 -13.67
CA ILE A 204 24.55 -6.24 -14.85
C ILE A 204 25.75 -5.57 -15.51
N ALA A 205 25.75 -5.48 -16.84
CA ALA A 205 26.91 -5.06 -17.64
C ALA A 205 27.00 -3.54 -17.88
N ASP A 206 25.88 -2.83 -17.86
CA ASP A 206 25.73 -1.43 -18.33
C ASP A 206 25.51 -0.43 -17.19
N ILE A 207 26.11 -0.67 -16.02
CA ILE A 207 25.94 0.20 -14.84
C ILE A 207 26.29 1.64 -15.22
N LYS A 208 25.36 2.56 -15.00
CA LYS A 208 25.52 4.01 -15.16
C LYS A 208 25.60 4.73 -13.82
N THR A 209 24.87 4.21 -12.84
CA THR A 209 24.80 4.82 -11.51
C THR A 209 24.74 3.75 -10.45
N ILE A 210 25.44 4.00 -9.35
CA ILE A 210 25.44 3.18 -8.16
C ILE A 210 24.81 4.00 -7.05
N VAL A 211 23.78 3.47 -6.43
CA VAL A 211 23.13 4.04 -5.25
C VAL A 211 23.42 3.14 -4.06
N VAL A 212 23.80 3.74 -2.95
CA VAL A 212 23.97 3.07 -1.66
C VAL A 212 23.14 3.81 -0.62
N ILE A 213 22.31 3.07 0.12
CA ILE A 213 21.45 3.60 1.18
C ILE A 213 21.83 2.89 2.48
N THR A 214 22.19 3.68 3.48
CA THR A 214 22.53 3.19 4.82
C THR A 214 21.86 4.07 5.88
N ASP A 215 21.88 3.64 7.13
CA ASP A 215 21.48 4.47 8.26
C ASP A 215 22.66 5.32 8.76
N ALA A 216 22.45 6.64 8.83
CA ALA A 216 23.39 7.60 9.38
C ALA A 216 23.70 7.29 10.86
N ASN A 217 22.69 6.82 11.60
CA ASN A 217 22.78 6.47 13.01
C ASN A 217 23.36 5.07 13.26
N ASN A 218 23.64 4.30 12.21
CA ASN A 218 24.20 2.94 12.30
C ASN A 218 23.37 1.98 13.19
N SER A 219 22.05 2.10 13.14
CA SER A 219 21.09 1.34 13.95
C SER A 219 20.41 0.20 13.18
N LEU A 220 20.70 0.05 11.88
CA LEU A 220 20.20 -1.08 11.07
C LEU A 220 20.91 -2.38 11.44
N SER A 221 20.12 -3.41 11.75
CA SER A 221 20.59 -4.80 11.86
C SER A 221 20.62 -5.50 10.50
N ASP A 222 21.26 -6.66 10.43
CA ASP A 222 21.26 -7.49 9.20
C ASP A 222 19.84 -7.89 8.77
N ALA A 223 18.95 -8.15 9.73
CA ALA A 223 17.54 -8.46 9.45
C ALA A 223 16.82 -7.23 8.85
N ASP A 224 17.06 -6.04 9.41
CA ASP A 224 16.45 -4.80 8.90
C ASP A 224 16.87 -4.55 7.44
N VAL A 225 18.14 -4.80 7.11
CA VAL A 225 18.66 -4.61 5.75
C VAL A 225 18.07 -5.60 4.75
N LEU A 226 17.86 -6.85 5.13
CA LEU A 226 17.18 -7.83 4.27
C LEU A 226 15.70 -7.48 4.05
N ALA A 227 15.01 -7.02 5.10
CA ALA A 227 13.66 -6.50 4.96
C ALA A 227 13.63 -5.24 4.07
N ALA A 228 14.58 -4.33 4.25
CA ALA A 228 14.71 -3.12 3.44
C ALA A 228 15.00 -3.43 1.96
N GLU A 229 15.85 -4.41 1.66
CA GLU A 229 16.14 -4.87 0.31
C GLU A 229 14.87 -5.36 -0.39
N ARG A 230 14.09 -6.21 0.30
CA ARG A 230 12.79 -6.70 -0.18
C ARG A 230 11.82 -5.56 -0.49
N MET A 231 11.69 -4.60 0.42
CA MET A 231 10.78 -3.45 0.27
C MET A 231 11.22 -2.53 -0.87
N PHE A 232 12.51 -2.21 -0.94
CA PHE A 232 13.07 -1.36 -1.99
C PHE A 232 12.92 -2.01 -3.37
N PHE A 233 13.16 -3.32 -3.46
CA PHE A 233 12.86 -4.12 -4.65
C PHE A 233 11.42 -3.93 -5.11
N SER A 234 10.45 -4.13 -4.21
CA SER A 234 9.02 -4.00 -4.53
C SER A 234 8.68 -2.61 -5.08
N ARG A 235 9.20 -1.55 -4.46
CA ARG A 235 8.95 -0.18 -4.89
C ARG A 235 9.50 0.07 -6.29
N VAL A 236 10.74 -0.36 -6.55
CA VAL A 236 11.34 -0.21 -7.89
C VAL A 236 10.55 -1.02 -8.93
N GLN A 237 10.20 -2.26 -8.63
CA GLN A 237 9.40 -3.11 -9.52
C GLN A 237 8.02 -2.50 -9.83
N ALA A 238 7.36 -1.90 -8.83
CA ALA A 238 6.04 -1.30 -8.99
C ALA A 238 6.03 -0.13 -9.98
N THR A 239 7.15 0.60 -10.13
CA THR A 239 7.23 1.70 -11.11
C THR A 239 7.20 1.21 -12.56
N ARG A 240 7.64 -0.02 -12.82
CA ARG A 240 7.90 -0.57 -14.16
C ARG A 240 8.85 0.28 -15.02
N ALA A 241 9.55 1.25 -14.43
CA ALA A 241 10.52 2.10 -15.14
C ALA A 241 11.80 1.33 -15.49
N PHE A 242 12.14 0.31 -14.70
CA PHE A 242 13.31 -0.55 -14.89
C PHE A 242 12.91 -2.02 -14.82
N SER A 243 13.62 -2.85 -15.59
CA SER A 243 13.62 -4.30 -15.39
C SER A 243 14.50 -4.64 -14.19
N VAL A 244 13.91 -5.17 -13.12
CA VAL A 244 14.70 -5.61 -11.95
C VAL A 244 15.30 -6.98 -12.24
N MET A 245 16.61 -7.12 -12.12
CA MET A 245 17.37 -8.27 -12.64
C MET A 245 17.47 -9.44 -11.68
N ASN A 246 17.40 -9.19 -10.37
CA ASN A 246 17.33 -10.26 -9.39
C ASN A 246 15.90 -10.76 -9.21
N GLU A 247 15.77 -12.00 -8.73
CA GLU A 247 14.49 -12.48 -8.21
C GLU A 247 14.08 -11.68 -6.98
N LEU A 248 12.78 -11.72 -6.69
CA LEU A 248 12.19 -11.13 -5.50
C LEU A 248 12.94 -11.61 -4.25
N PRO A 249 13.60 -10.72 -3.48
CA PRO A 249 14.26 -11.13 -2.24
C PRO A 249 13.25 -11.79 -1.30
N MET A 250 13.70 -12.64 -0.38
CA MET A 250 12.78 -13.22 0.60
C MET A 250 12.39 -12.22 1.69
N GLY A 251 13.28 -11.27 2.00
CA GLY A 251 13.21 -10.43 3.19
C GLY A 251 13.61 -11.19 4.46
N ALA A 252 13.60 -10.48 5.59
CA ALA A 252 13.72 -11.05 6.92
C ALA A 252 12.42 -10.89 7.71
N ALA A 253 12.26 -11.70 8.75
CA ALA A 253 11.19 -11.51 9.70
C ALA A 253 11.49 -10.29 10.58
N VAL A 254 10.58 -9.33 10.57
CA VAL A 254 10.55 -8.15 11.46
C VAL A 254 9.13 -8.03 12.00
N ASP A 255 8.94 -7.48 13.19
CA ASP A 255 7.60 -7.17 13.68
C ASP A 255 6.99 -5.96 12.93
N ALA A 256 5.73 -5.65 13.19
CA ALA A 256 5.00 -4.60 12.47
C ALA A 256 5.50 -3.18 12.80
N GLN A 257 5.95 -2.94 14.03
CA GLN A 257 6.51 -1.64 14.40
C GLN A 257 7.83 -1.44 13.65
N ARG A 258 8.72 -2.43 13.71
CA ARG A 258 10.01 -2.39 13.03
C ARG A 258 9.84 -2.32 11.51
N TYR A 259 8.86 -3.03 10.95
CA TYR A 259 8.47 -2.88 9.54
C TYR A 259 8.14 -1.42 9.20
N SER A 260 7.33 -0.76 10.03
CA SER A 260 6.91 0.64 9.83
C SER A 260 8.10 1.60 9.88
N GLU A 261 9.04 1.37 10.80
CA GLU A 261 10.28 2.15 10.89
C GLU A 261 11.15 1.99 9.62
N ILE A 262 11.30 0.77 9.11
CA ILE A 262 12.06 0.50 7.88
C ILE A 262 11.34 1.11 6.65
N ASP A 263 10.02 1.03 6.60
CA ASP A 263 9.23 1.59 5.49
C ASP A 263 9.38 3.12 5.43
N ALA A 264 9.33 3.79 6.60
CA ALA A 264 9.57 5.23 6.73
C ALA A 264 11.01 5.63 6.33
N PHE A 265 12.01 4.88 6.81
CA PHE A 265 13.41 5.04 6.41
C PHE A 265 13.59 4.97 4.88
N LEU A 266 13.00 3.94 4.26
CA LEU A 266 13.06 3.79 2.80
C LEU A 266 12.24 4.84 2.07
N ALA A 267 11.11 5.29 2.62
CA ALA A 267 10.26 6.30 2.01
C ALA A 267 11.05 7.59 1.80
N GLN A 268 11.72 8.05 2.86
CA GLN A 268 12.62 9.20 2.80
C GLN A 268 13.75 8.99 1.77
N ALA A 269 14.42 7.83 1.78
CA ALA A 269 15.47 7.53 0.81
C ALA A 269 14.96 7.53 -0.65
N CYS A 270 13.79 6.95 -0.91
CA CYS A 270 13.19 6.89 -2.24
C CYS A 270 12.75 8.27 -2.73
N LEU A 271 12.22 9.13 -1.85
CA LEU A 271 11.93 10.53 -2.18
C LEU A 271 13.21 11.30 -2.53
N THR A 272 14.30 11.11 -1.77
CA THR A 272 15.61 11.70 -2.11
C THR A 272 16.06 11.27 -3.50
N LEU A 273 15.95 9.98 -3.84
CA LEU A 273 16.30 9.48 -5.18
C LEU A 273 15.41 10.07 -6.28
N ARG A 274 14.12 10.25 -6.00
CA ARG A 274 13.16 10.89 -6.91
C ARG A 274 13.50 12.35 -7.16
N HIS A 275 13.75 13.13 -6.11
CA HIS A 275 14.07 14.55 -6.23
C HIS A 275 15.38 14.80 -7.01
N ASN A 276 16.29 13.82 -7.00
CA ASN A 276 17.53 13.86 -7.78
C ASN A 276 17.42 13.19 -9.15
N GLY A 277 16.22 12.74 -9.56
CA GLY A 277 15.98 12.17 -10.88
C GLY A 277 16.67 10.82 -11.15
N LEU A 278 17.07 10.08 -10.10
CA LEU A 278 17.85 8.85 -10.23
C LEU A 278 16.96 7.60 -10.36
N LEU A 279 15.97 7.49 -9.48
CA LEU A 279 14.94 6.44 -9.49
C LEU A 279 13.60 7.11 -9.22
N PHE A 280 12.50 6.46 -9.63
CA PHE A 280 11.15 6.96 -9.40
C PHE A 280 10.86 8.34 -10.03
N ALA A 281 11.56 8.71 -11.11
CA ALA A 281 11.36 9.98 -11.81
C ALA A 281 9.96 10.09 -12.47
N GLY A 282 9.39 8.95 -12.87
CA GLY A 282 8.00 8.86 -13.37
C GLY A 282 6.97 8.63 -12.27
N GLY A 283 5.68 8.81 -12.60
CA GLY A 283 4.56 8.56 -11.68
C GLY A 283 4.43 9.59 -10.55
N THR A 284 3.64 9.30 -9.52
CA THR A 284 3.38 10.21 -8.39
C THR A 284 4.28 9.91 -7.18
N ALA A 285 4.59 10.91 -6.36
CA ALA A 285 5.31 10.69 -5.09
C ALA A 285 4.54 9.73 -4.17
N ARG A 286 3.20 9.80 -4.19
CA ARG A 286 2.32 8.86 -3.48
C ARG A 286 2.59 7.40 -3.88
N ALA A 287 2.83 7.12 -5.17
CA ALA A 287 3.12 5.76 -5.61
C ALA A 287 4.45 5.22 -5.05
N VAL A 288 5.44 6.10 -4.84
CA VAL A 288 6.73 5.76 -4.21
C VAL A 288 6.57 5.42 -2.74
N LEU A 289 5.60 6.05 -2.08
CA LEU A 289 5.33 5.93 -0.64
C LEU A 289 4.29 4.87 -0.27
N ALA A 290 3.59 4.30 -1.25
CA ALA A 290 2.40 3.46 -1.03
C ALA A 290 2.65 2.07 -0.41
N GLY A 291 3.84 1.82 0.14
CA GLY A 291 4.16 0.60 0.90
C GLY A 291 3.82 -0.71 0.16
N PRO A 292 3.51 -1.79 0.90
CA PRO A 292 3.28 -3.11 0.32
C PRO A 292 1.92 -3.27 -0.38
N ARG A 293 0.97 -2.33 -0.22
CA ARG A 293 -0.32 -2.35 -0.94
C ARG A 293 -0.14 -2.29 -2.46
N ASN A 294 0.93 -1.63 -2.92
CA ASN A 294 1.24 -1.49 -4.34
C ASN A 294 2.06 -2.64 -4.92
N GLU A 295 2.35 -3.70 -4.16
CA GLU A 295 2.97 -4.90 -4.74
C GLU A 295 2.04 -5.54 -5.77
N ALA A 296 2.48 -5.57 -7.02
CA ALA A 296 1.70 -6.08 -8.12
C ALA A 296 1.26 -7.53 -7.88
N GLY A 297 -0.05 -7.77 -8.00
CA GLY A 297 -0.63 -9.10 -7.90
C GLY A 297 -0.67 -9.69 -6.48
N ARG A 298 -0.59 -8.86 -5.43
CA ARG A 298 -0.75 -9.29 -4.03
C ARG A 298 -2.13 -9.08 -3.45
N VAL A 299 -2.81 -8.00 -3.84
CA VAL A 299 -4.19 -7.72 -3.42
C VAL A 299 -5.13 -8.09 -4.56
N GLY A 300 -6.20 -8.82 -4.24
CA GLY A 300 -7.26 -9.15 -5.18
C GLY A 300 -8.05 -7.93 -5.64
N PRO A 301 -8.75 -8.00 -6.79
CA PRO A 301 -9.71 -6.96 -7.17
C PRO A 301 -10.75 -6.77 -6.07
N LEU A 302 -11.33 -5.57 -5.97
CA LEU A 302 -12.52 -5.39 -5.13
C LEU A 302 -13.62 -6.30 -5.65
N ARG A 303 -14.16 -7.16 -4.80
CA ARG A 303 -15.37 -7.92 -5.09
C ARG A 303 -16.58 -7.05 -4.80
N LEU A 304 -17.63 -7.18 -5.60
CA LEU A 304 -18.92 -6.57 -5.27
C LEU A 304 -19.50 -7.28 -4.04
N PHE A 305 -20.33 -6.56 -3.29
CA PHE A 305 -21.05 -7.14 -2.16
C PHE A 305 -21.87 -8.35 -2.63
N ASN A 306 -21.70 -9.50 -1.96
CA ASN A 306 -22.26 -10.82 -2.31
C ASN A 306 -21.70 -11.50 -3.56
N GLU A 307 -20.64 -10.98 -4.18
CA GLU A 307 -20.01 -11.64 -5.31
C GLU A 307 -19.17 -12.84 -4.83
N LEU A 308 -19.58 -14.04 -5.26
CA LEU A 308 -18.84 -15.26 -4.98
C LEU A 308 -17.46 -15.22 -5.67
N PRO A 309 -16.38 -15.60 -4.97
CA PRO A 309 -15.06 -15.68 -5.59
C PRO A 309 -15.06 -16.80 -6.65
N ASN A 310 -14.37 -16.54 -7.76
CA ASN A 310 -14.17 -17.55 -8.80
C ASN A 310 -13.35 -18.74 -8.28
N GLY A 311 -13.61 -19.94 -8.78
CA GLY A 311 -12.80 -21.14 -8.50
C GLY A 311 -13.32 -22.02 -7.36
N ASP A 312 -12.51 -23.01 -6.97
CA ASP A 312 -12.87 -23.97 -5.93
C ASP A 312 -12.74 -23.33 -4.56
N ARG A 313 -13.84 -23.21 -3.82
CA ARG A 313 -13.89 -22.61 -2.50
C ARG A 313 -13.53 -23.65 -1.44
N LEU A 314 -12.60 -23.27 -0.58
CA LEU A 314 -11.95 -24.15 0.36
C LEU A 314 -11.87 -23.44 1.72
N GLU A 315 -11.93 -24.22 2.78
CA GLU A 315 -11.74 -23.76 4.15
C GLU A 315 -10.57 -24.47 4.81
N LEU A 316 -9.96 -23.79 5.77
CA LEU A 316 -8.90 -24.29 6.63
C LEU A 316 -9.25 -23.96 8.06
N CYS A 317 -9.59 -24.97 8.84
CA CYS A 317 -9.75 -24.85 10.28
C CYS A 317 -8.42 -25.08 10.99
N PHE A 318 -8.09 -24.23 11.94
CA PHE A 318 -6.87 -24.33 12.73
C PHE A 318 -7.06 -23.72 14.12
N ASP A 319 -6.27 -24.21 15.07
CA ASP A 319 -6.47 -23.92 16.50
C ASP A 319 -7.90 -24.19 16.96
N ASP A 320 -8.24 -23.83 18.19
CA ASP A 320 -9.57 -24.06 18.77
C ASP A 320 -10.62 -23.09 18.20
N GLY A 321 -10.89 -23.20 16.90
CA GLY A 321 -12.03 -22.56 16.23
C GLY A 321 -11.72 -21.50 15.18
N LEU A 322 -10.46 -21.23 14.82
CA LEU A 322 -10.14 -20.25 13.77
C LEU A 322 -10.35 -20.84 12.38
N VAL A 323 -10.84 -20.02 11.45
CA VAL A 323 -11.19 -20.45 10.09
C VAL A 323 -10.65 -19.47 9.05
N ALA A 324 -9.89 -19.99 8.10
CA ALA A 324 -9.49 -19.26 6.91
C ALA A 324 -10.21 -19.80 5.68
N LEU A 325 -10.65 -18.90 4.79
CA LEU A 325 -11.35 -19.23 3.56
C LEU A 325 -10.49 -18.87 2.36
N ALA A 326 -10.42 -19.75 1.36
CA ALA A 326 -9.68 -19.48 0.14
C ALA A 326 -10.42 -19.95 -1.11
N ALA A 327 -10.15 -19.31 -2.23
CA ALA A 327 -10.58 -19.76 -3.55
C ALA A 327 -9.36 -20.16 -4.39
N ARG A 328 -9.35 -21.41 -4.84
CA ARG A 328 -8.35 -21.93 -5.77
C ARG A 328 -8.78 -21.62 -7.21
N GLN A 329 -8.01 -20.76 -7.87
CA GLN A 329 -8.23 -20.37 -9.25
C GLN A 329 -7.78 -21.46 -10.23
N HIS A 330 -8.31 -21.43 -11.45
CA HIS A 330 -7.98 -22.37 -12.54
C HIS A 330 -6.51 -22.32 -12.96
N ASP A 331 -5.83 -21.19 -12.74
CA ASP A 331 -4.40 -21.00 -13.04
C ASP A 331 -3.48 -21.37 -11.86
N ASN A 332 -3.98 -22.13 -10.89
CA ASN A 332 -3.32 -22.52 -9.65
C ASN A 332 -2.97 -21.36 -8.70
N ARG A 333 -3.44 -20.12 -8.95
CA ARG A 333 -3.39 -19.07 -7.93
C ARG A 333 -4.39 -19.35 -6.82
N TRP A 334 -4.07 -18.84 -5.64
CA TRP A 334 -4.92 -18.93 -4.47
C TRP A 334 -5.30 -17.53 -4.02
N VAL A 335 -6.57 -17.33 -3.74
CA VAL A 335 -7.09 -16.09 -3.18
C VAL A 335 -7.53 -16.41 -1.76
N LEU A 336 -6.80 -15.90 -0.76
CA LEU A 336 -7.28 -15.87 0.62
C LEU A 336 -8.38 -14.82 0.69
N LEU A 337 -9.58 -15.23 1.09
CA LEU A 337 -10.75 -14.36 1.04
C LEU A 337 -10.74 -13.39 2.21
N GLN A 338 -11.27 -12.19 1.97
CA GLN A 338 -11.63 -11.25 3.03
C GLN A 338 -12.42 -11.95 4.15
N GLY A 339 -12.19 -11.55 5.40
CA GLY A 339 -12.81 -12.16 6.57
C GLY A 339 -12.10 -13.41 7.09
N SER A 340 -11.09 -13.93 6.38
CA SER A 340 -10.33 -15.10 6.86
C SER A 340 -9.49 -14.79 8.09
N ASP A 341 -9.46 -15.73 9.04
CA ASP A 341 -8.60 -15.69 10.21
C ASP A 341 -7.13 -15.95 9.88
N VAL A 342 -6.29 -15.27 10.64
CA VAL A 342 -4.84 -15.36 10.60
C VAL A 342 -4.37 -15.36 12.05
N ARG A 343 -3.79 -16.47 12.53
CA ARG A 343 -3.24 -16.58 13.90
C ARG A 343 -2.38 -15.38 14.23
N ILE A 344 -2.45 -14.79 15.42
CA ILE A 344 -1.62 -13.62 15.78
C ILE A 344 -0.14 -13.99 15.86
N GLU A 345 0.17 -15.02 16.64
CA GLU A 345 1.54 -15.47 16.86
C GLU A 345 2.09 -16.19 15.63
N THR A 346 3.35 -15.90 15.29
CA THR A 346 4.05 -16.62 14.23
C THR A 346 5.22 -17.39 14.81
N ALA A 347 5.20 -18.71 14.65
CA ALA A 347 6.26 -19.59 15.12
C ALA A 347 7.58 -19.29 14.37
N ALA A 348 8.71 -19.47 15.06
CA ALA A 348 10.04 -19.33 14.44
C ALA A 348 10.25 -20.29 13.25
N SER A 349 9.52 -21.41 13.23
CA SER A 349 9.54 -22.39 12.14
C SER A 349 8.93 -21.85 10.84
N ALA A 350 8.09 -20.81 10.90
CA ALA A 350 7.49 -20.20 9.72
C ALA A 350 8.56 -19.64 8.77
N ASN A 351 8.29 -19.76 7.47
CA ASN A 351 9.16 -19.21 6.43
C ASN A 351 9.35 -17.69 6.64
N SER A 352 10.57 -17.18 6.44
CA SER A 352 10.89 -15.75 6.57
C SER A 352 10.01 -14.89 5.67
N SER A 353 9.71 -15.34 4.45
CA SER A 353 8.82 -14.63 3.54
C SER A 353 7.39 -14.49 4.08
N THR A 354 6.88 -15.53 4.76
CA THR A 354 5.56 -15.50 5.40
C THR A 354 5.54 -14.53 6.58
N ARG A 355 6.56 -14.57 7.43
CA ARG A 355 6.71 -13.64 8.56
C ARG A 355 6.77 -12.19 8.08
N PHE A 356 7.58 -11.92 7.05
CA PHE A 356 7.65 -10.61 6.42
C PHE A 356 6.28 -10.16 5.87
N GLN A 357 5.57 -11.02 5.13
CA GLN A 357 4.27 -10.69 4.55
C GLN A 357 3.23 -10.34 5.60
N ARG A 358 3.22 -11.04 6.73
CA ARG A 358 2.28 -10.75 7.83
C ARG A 358 2.50 -9.36 8.42
N SER A 359 3.75 -8.99 8.70
CA SER A 359 4.09 -7.64 9.17
C SER A 359 3.80 -6.58 8.11
N ALA A 360 4.07 -6.87 6.84
CA ALA A 360 3.78 -5.98 5.72
C ALA A 360 2.28 -5.70 5.59
N TRP A 361 1.45 -6.73 5.70
CA TRP A 361 0.00 -6.62 5.52
C TRP A 361 -0.69 -6.06 6.74
N LEU A 362 -0.18 -6.31 7.95
CA LEU A 362 -0.60 -5.60 9.15
C LEU A 362 -0.29 -4.11 9.06
N HIS A 363 0.94 -3.75 8.66
CA HIS A 363 1.31 -2.34 8.42
C HIS A 363 0.42 -1.68 7.36
N ALA A 364 0.07 -2.42 6.31
CA ALA A 364 -0.83 -1.94 5.27
C ALA A 364 -2.32 -1.99 5.66
N GLY A 365 -2.73 -2.35 6.88
CA GLY A 365 -4.15 -2.49 7.23
C GLY A 365 -4.91 -3.48 6.33
N LEU A 366 -4.20 -4.49 5.81
CA LEU A 366 -4.77 -5.65 5.12
C LEU A 366 -5.05 -6.80 6.10
N LEU A 367 -4.53 -6.66 7.33
CA LEU A 367 -4.85 -7.45 8.50
C LEU A 367 -5.30 -6.49 9.60
N GLU A 368 -6.37 -6.83 10.30
CA GLU A 368 -6.88 -6.11 11.46
C GLU A 368 -7.04 -7.07 12.64
N LEU A 369 -6.91 -6.59 13.87
CA LEU A 369 -7.19 -7.43 15.04
C LEU A 369 -8.69 -7.73 15.08
N ALA A 370 -9.05 -9.01 15.23
CA ALA A 370 -10.43 -9.43 15.42
C ALA A 370 -11.05 -8.73 16.65
N ALA A 371 -12.37 -8.55 16.65
CA ALA A 371 -13.06 -7.86 17.74
C ALA A 371 -12.89 -8.56 19.11
N ASP A 372 -12.67 -9.87 19.11
CA ASP A 372 -12.40 -10.69 20.30
C ASP A 372 -10.90 -10.75 20.67
N GLY A 373 -10.02 -10.20 19.84
CA GLY A 373 -8.57 -10.21 20.02
C GLY A 373 -7.90 -11.57 19.81
N SER A 374 -8.60 -12.58 19.28
CA SER A 374 -8.08 -13.96 19.16
C SER A 374 -7.24 -14.18 17.90
N SER A 375 -7.55 -13.47 16.82
CA SER A 375 -6.90 -13.59 15.52
C SER A 375 -6.65 -12.21 14.89
N PHE A 376 -5.87 -12.19 13.81
CA PHE A 376 -6.02 -11.16 12.80
C PHE A 376 -7.03 -11.60 11.75
N VAL A 377 -7.78 -10.66 11.19
CA VAL A 377 -8.74 -10.88 10.12
C VAL A 377 -8.28 -10.14 8.87
N THR A 378 -8.38 -10.81 7.73
CA THR A 378 -8.07 -10.19 6.42
C THR A 378 -9.13 -9.18 6.04
N THR A 379 -8.73 -7.96 5.70
CA THR A 379 -9.68 -6.89 5.32
C THR A 379 -10.00 -6.87 3.83
N ARG A 380 -9.27 -7.68 3.05
CA ARG A 380 -9.39 -7.79 1.59
C ARG A 380 -8.99 -9.18 1.13
N ASP A 381 -9.37 -9.51 -0.09
CA ASP A 381 -8.84 -10.67 -0.79
C ASP A 381 -7.33 -10.53 -1.06
N LEU A 382 -6.56 -11.59 -0.77
CA LEU A 382 -5.10 -11.60 -0.85
C LEU A 382 -4.63 -12.75 -1.74
N ILE A 383 -3.74 -12.44 -2.68
CA ILE A 383 -3.30 -13.38 -3.72
C ILE A 383 -1.99 -14.05 -3.32
N PHE A 384 -2.00 -15.38 -3.44
CA PHE A 384 -0.87 -16.27 -3.23
C PHE A 384 -0.62 -17.16 -4.45
N ARG A 385 0.63 -17.59 -4.58
CA ARG A 385 1.05 -18.52 -5.65
C ARG A 385 0.78 -19.99 -5.33
N SER A 386 0.45 -20.32 -4.08
CA SER A 386 0.23 -21.71 -3.66
C SER A 386 -0.59 -21.82 -2.38
N GLY A 387 -1.39 -22.89 -2.28
CA GLY A 387 -2.19 -23.17 -1.07
C GLY A 387 -1.36 -23.48 0.18
N SER A 388 -0.17 -24.06 0.01
CA SER A 388 0.77 -24.22 1.13
C SER A 388 1.27 -22.86 1.66
N GLY A 389 1.46 -21.87 0.78
CA GLY A 389 1.82 -20.51 1.18
C GLY A 389 0.71 -19.83 1.96
N VAL A 390 -0.54 -19.95 1.49
CA VAL A 390 -1.73 -19.43 2.19
C VAL A 390 -1.90 -20.09 3.55
N ALA A 391 -1.79 -21.42 3.62
CA ALA A 391 -1.93 -22.17 4.88
C ALA A 391 -0.88 -21.74 5.91
N GLN A 392 0.39 -21.66 5.51
CA GLN A 392 1.46 -21.19 6.39
C GLN A 392 1.26 -19.74 6.83
N PHE A 393 0.70 -18.90 5.96
CA PHE A 393 0.37 -17.52 6.28
C PHE A 393 -0.71 -17.42 7.37
N CYS A 394 -1.81 -18.15 7.23
CA CYS A 394 -2.90 -18.13 8.20
C CYS A 394 -2.48 -18.75 9.54
N VAL A 395 -1.83 -19.91 9.51
CA VAL A 395 -1.50 -20.70 10.70
C VAL A 395 -0.22 -20.22 11.39
N GLY A 396 0.60 -19.42 10.71
CA GLY A 396 1.82 -18.86 11.27
C GLY A 396 2.90 -19.90 11.61
N SER A 397 2.86 -21.11 11.03
CA SER A 397 3.85 -22.16 11.28
C SER A 397 4.00 -23.12 10.09
N LYS A 398 5.12 -23.87 10.05
CA LYS A 398 5.26 -25.00 9.13
C LYS A 398 4.43 -26.18 9.64
N GLY A 399 3.81 -26.92 8.73
CA GLY A 399 3.09 -28.17 9.05
C GLY A 399 1.74 -28.29 8.35
N ARG A 400 1.10 -27.15 8.05
CA ARG A 400 -0.08 -27.11 7.19
C ARG A 400 0.34 -26.88 5.75
N THR A 401 -0.24 -27.67 4.84
CA THR A 401 0.08 -27.68 3.42
C THR A 401 -1.19 -27.47 2.60
N ARG A 402 -1.06 -27.48 1.27
CA ARG A 402 -2.19 -27.48 0.35
C ARG A 402 -3.26 -28.53 0.71
N ASP A 403 -2.86 -29.69 1.20
CA ASP A 403 -3.78 -30.80 1.46
C ASP A 403 -4.52 -30.65 2.80
N SER A 404 -4.21 -29.58 3.56
CA SER A 404 -4.96 -29.20 4.77
C SER A 404 -6.24 -28.42 4.46
N TRP A 405 -6.41 -27.94 3.23
CA TRP A 405 -7.61 -27.23 2.79
C TRP A 405 -8.72 -28.20 2.41
N GLN A 406 -9.93 -27.97 2.90
CA GLN A 406 -11.10 -28.82 2.65
C GLN A 406 -12.12 -28.08 1.77
N PRO A 407 -12.77 -28.75 0.81
CA PRO A 407 -13.87 -28.13 0.07
C PRO A 407 -15.00 -27.73 1.01
N ILE A 408 -15.53 -26.53 0.81
CA ILE A 408 -16.68 -26.05 1.58
C ILE A 408 -17.91 -26.84 1.15
N ASP A 409 -18.61 -27.46 2.11
CA ASP A 409 -19.85 -28.19 1.85
C ASP A 409 -20.90 -27.23 1.25
N PRO A 410 -21.53 -27.56 0.10
CA PRO A 410 -22.63 -26.77 -0.45
C PRO A 410 -23.80 -26.55 0.53
N ASP A 411 -23.94 -27.39 1.57
CA ASP A 411 -24.97 -27.26 2.61
C ASP A 411 -24.57 -26.38 3.80
N GLY A 412 -23.38 -25.75 3.81
CA GLY A 412 -23.08 -24.69 4.78
C GLY A 412 -21.63 -24.52 5.29
N GLY A 413 -20.64 -25.26 4.78
CA GLY A 413 -19.26 -25.22 5.33
C GLY A 413 -19.16 -25.71 6.78
N LEU A 414 -17.95 -25.71 7.35
CA LEU A 414 -17.73 -26.04 8.76
C LEU A 414 -18.09 -24.88 9.72
N ASP A 415 -18.17 -23.65 9.22
CA ASP A 415 -18.64 -22.47 9.95
C ASP A 415 -20.08 -22.12 9.52
N PRO A 416 -21.05 -22.00 10.45
CA PRO A 416 -22.42 -21.61 10.10
C PRO A 416 -22.54 -20.25 9.36
N ASN A 417 -21.50 -19.41 9.41
CA ASN A 417 -21.41 -18.13 8.71
C ASN A 417 -20.61 -18.19 7.40
N THR A 418 -20.15 -19.35 6.95
CA THR A 418 -19.32 -19.49 5.75
C THR A 418 -19.95 -18.82 4.52
N ALA A 419 -21.27 -18.90 4.35
CA ALA A 419 -21.95 -18.22 3.24
C ALA A 419 -21.85 -16.69 3.32
N ALA A 420 -21.97 -16.11 4.51
CA ALA A 420 -21.85 -14.67 4.72
C ALA A 420 -20.40 -14.19 4.58
N LEU A 421 -19.42 -14.98 5.04
CA LEU A 421 -18.00 -14.67 4.91
C LEU A 421 -17.49 -14.79 3.46
N ILE A 422 -18.03 -15.72 2.67
CA ILE A 422 -17.74 -15.79 1.23
C ILE A 422 -18.38 -14.61 0.49
N ALA A 423 -19.53 -14.13 0.95
CA ALA A 423 -20.28 -13.03 0.33
C ALA A 423 -19.79 -11.63 0.74
N ALA A 424 -19.08 -11.52 1.87
CA ALA A 424 -18.38 -10.33 2.32
C ALA A 424 -17.15 -10.05 1.43
#